data_AF-A0A2G8SIV8-F1
#
_entry.id   AF-A0A2G8SIV8-F1
#
_cell.length_a   1.000
_cell.length_b   1.000
_cell.length_c   1.000
_cell.angle_alpha   90.00
_cell.angle_beta   90.00
_cell.angle_gamma   90.00
#
_symmetry.space_group_name_H-M   'P 1'
#
loop_
_entity.id
_entity.type
_entity.pdbx_description
1 polymer ?
#
loop_
_entity_poly.entity_id
_entity_poly.type
_entity_poly.pdbx_seq_one_letter_code
_entity_poly.pdbx_strand_id
1 'polypeptide(L)'
;MNKLLGVPRLECPFCRLVGFEATVTPVPPEPTAPHGPKVDRKDRIQASMMHCQNCDYSRADGAKLFRCSACKTELYCSQKCQREAWPSHKSKCAMNRLPDGLRPDSVDIMKRLRAFSSKHGPSLADGGYAAMNIFEHPERAMDSVFVVAMRPRRGSTRPETGFYVYDAGVFKLADLPYPPEERAKIKELIVTAGETWKRHGAAGVFLVMMHNVEGCASNMVPFTYYERAENHLSREMQENWKPYMLHMMNEGIVQ
;
A
#
# COMPACT_ATOMS: atom_id res chain seq x y z
N MET A 1 17.14 18.77 -30.16
CA MET A 1 15.78 18.86 -30.75
C MET A 1 14.90 17.78 -30.13
N ASN A 2 13.94 18.21 -29.32
CA ASN A 2 12.89 17.39 -28.69
C ASN A 2 12.08 16.62 -29.74
N LYS A 3 11.99 15.29 -29.63
CA LYS A 3 11.01 14.47 -30.36
C LYS A 3 10.54 13.21 -29.60
N LEU A 4 10.25 13.33 -28.30
CA LEU A 4 9.49 12.29 -27.57
C LEU A 4 8.44 12.89 -26.61
N LEU A 5 7.78 13.97 -27.02
CA LEU A 5 6.49 14.37 -26.48
C LEU A 5 5.43 13.84 -27.47
N GLY A 6 4.61 12.85 -27.09
CA GLY A 6 3.46 12.45 -27.92
C GLY A 6 3.03 10.97 -27.98
N VAL A 7 3.35 10.11 -27.01
CA VAL A 7 2.63 8.82 -26.90
C VAL A 7 1.40 9.05 -26.00
N PRO A 8 0.17 8.72 -26.43
CA PRO A 8 -1.00 8.82 -25.55
C PRO A 8 -0.80 7.90 -24.33
N ARG A 9 -0.82 8.46 -23.12
CA ARG A 9 -0.93 7.67 -21.88
C ARG A 9 -2.31 7.04 -21.87
N LEU A 10 -2.48 5.71 -22.02
CA LEU A 10 -3.69 4.93 -21.62
C LEU A 10 -3.75 3.47 -22.16
N GLU A 11 -2.74 2.64 -21.93
CA GLU A 11 -2.85 1.20 -22.25
C GLU A 11 -2.37 0.29 -21.10
N CYS A 12 -2.69 0.63 -19.85
CA CYS A 12 -2.42 -0.30 -18.75
C CYS A 12 -3.36 -1.52 -18.86
N PRO A 13 -2.84 -2.75 -19.09
CA PRO A 13 -3.69 -3.94 -19.25
C PRO A 13 -4.45 -4.28 -17.97
N PHE A 14 -3.84 -4.03 -16.81
CA PHE A 14 -4.48 -4.19 -15.51
C PHE A 14 -5.71 -3.29 -15.42
N CYS A 15 -5.53 -1.99 -15.69
CA CYS A 15 -6.58 -0.98 -15.68
C CYS A 15 -7.75 -1.31 -16.61
N ARG A 16 -7.47 -1.80 -17.82
CA ARG A 16 -8.50 -2.25 -18.75
C ARG A 16 -9.31 -3.42 -18.19
N LEU A 17 -8.64 -4.39 -17.57
CA LEU A 17 -9.31 -5.56 -17.00
C LEU A 17 -10.19 -5.21 -15.80
N VAL A 18 -9.71 -4.31 -14.93
CA VAL A 18 -10.45 -3.88 -13.74
C VAL A 18 -11.37 -2.68 -13.98
N GLY A 19 -11.54 -2.24 -15.24
CA GLY A 19 -12.43 -1.14 -15.61
C GLY A 19 -11.99 0.26 -15.15
N PHE A 20 -10.72 0.43 -14.76
CA PHE A 20 -10.17 1.73 -14.34
C PHE A 20 -9.56 2.48 -15.51
N GLU A 21 -10.34 3.25 -16.25
CA GLU A 21 -9.78 4.13 -17.28
C GLU A 21 -9.15 5.35 -16.61
N ALA A 22 -7.84 5.55 -16.80
CA ALA A 22 -7.19 6.79 -16.37
C ALA A 22 -7.83 7.98 -17.09
N THR A 23 -8.29 8.98 -16.36
CA THR A 23 -8.90 10.15 -16.98
C THR A 23 -7.86 10.92 -17.81
N VAL A 24 -8.24 11.42 -18.98
CA VAL A 24 -7.41 12.32 -19.80
C VAL A 24 -7.14 13.66 -19.07
N THR A 25 -7.87 13.92 -17.99
CA THR A 25 -7.69 15.11 -17.18
C THR A 25 -6.27 15.18 -16.59
N PRO A 26 -5.66 16.38 -16.56
CA PRO A 26 -4.41 16.60 -15.84
C PRO A 26 -4.56 16.22 -14.37
N VAL A 27 -3.52 15.60 -13.82
CA VAL A 27 -3.44 15.35 -12.37
C VAL A 27 -3.44 16.71 -11.66
N PRO A 28 -4.37 16.98 -10.71
CA PRO A 28 -4.41 18.24 -10.00
C PRO A 28 -3.10 18.54 -9.26
N PRO A 29 -2.71 19.81 -9.13
CA PRO A 29 -1.57 20.18 -8.31
C PRO A 29 -1.80 19.78 -6.86
N GLU A 30 -0.73 19.71 -6.09
CA GLU A 30 -0.77 19.46 -4.66
C GLU A 30 -1.63 20.51 -3.92
N PRO A 31 -2.47 20.14 -2.94
CA PRO A 31 -3.31 21.11 -2.25
C PRO A 31 -2.47 22.02 -1.35
N THR A 32 -2.84 23.29 -1.29
CA THR A 32 -2.12 24.35 -0.56
C THR A 32 -2.58 24.53 0.88
N ALA A 33 -3.74 23.97 1.25
CA ALA A 33 -4.29 24.11 2.59
C ALA A 33 -3.39 23.42 3.64
N PRO A 34 -3.22 23.99 4.85
CA PRO A 34 -2.61 23.28 5.96
C PRO A 34 -3.47 22.07 6.31
N HIS A 35 -2.91 20.88 6.17
CA HIS A 35 -3.59 19.64 6.54
C HIS A 35 -3.67 19.55 8.08
N GLY A 36 -4.67 18.82 8.58
CA GLY A 36 -5.03 18.70 10.00
C GLY A 36 -3.86 18.40 10.95
N PRO A 37 -4.10 18.42 12.27
CA PRO A 37 -3.03 18.28 13.27
C PRO A 37 -2.12 17.11 12.87
N LYS A 38 -0.80 17.34 12.83
CA LYS A 38 0.18 16.27 12.64
C LYS A 38 -0.22 15.15 13.57
N VAL A 39 -0.77 14.06 13.01
CA VAL A 39 -1.27 12.95 13.83
C VAL A 39 -0.09 12.53 14.68
N ASP A 40 -0.23 12.76 15.98
CA ASP A 40 0.69 12.26 16.98
C ASP A 40 0.48 10.76 16.96
N ARG A 41 1.29 10.10 16.12
CA ARG A 41 1.16 8.67 15.86
C ARG A 41 1.27 8.02 17.22
N LYS A 42 0.20 7.39 17.70
CA LYS A 42 0.36 6.43 18.79
C LYS A 42 1.32 5.37 18.29
N ASP A 43 2.58 5.54 18.70
CA ASP A 43 3.79 5.05 18.05
C ASP A 43 3.80 3.54 17.85
N ARG A 44 2.94 2.82 18.56
CA ARG A 44 2.94 1.36 18.67
C ARG A 44 2.52 0.61 17.40
N ILE A 45 1.55 1.11 16.61
CA ILE A 45 1.13 0.41 15.36
C ILE A 45 2.17 0.57 14.26
N GLN A 46 2.73 1.78 14.08
CA GLN A 46 3.82 1.96 13.13
C GLN A 46 5.10 1.25 13.60
N ALA A 47 5.33 1.23 14.92
CA ALA A 47 6.47 0.53 15.48
C ALA A 47 6.36 -0.99 15.32
N SER A 48 5.15 -1.58 15.27
CA SER A 48 4.97 -3.02 15.04
C SER A 48 5.22 -3.40 13.58
N MET A 49 4.91 -2.52 12.62
CA MET A 49 5.19 -2.75 11.20
C MET A 49 6.69 -2.72 10.86
N MET A 50 7.51 -2.02 11.65
CA MET A 50 8.96 -1.99 11.47
C MET A 50 9.60 -3.10 12.29
N HIS A 51 9.93 -4.22 11.64
CA HIS A 51 10.52 -5.41 12.28
C HIS A 51 11.80 -5.91 11.62
N CYS A 52 12.58 -6.67 12.39
CA CYS A 52 13.77 -7.36 11.92
C CYS A 52 13.39 -8.45 10.90
N GLN A 53 14.00 -8.44 9.73
CA GLN A 53 13.72 -9.37 8.62
C GLN A 53 14.28 -10.79 8.80
N ASN A 54 14.63 -11.14 10.03
CA ASN A 54 15.20 -12.44 10.41
C ASN A 54 14.50 -13.03 11.62
N CYS A 55 14.19 -12.20 12.63
CA CYS A 55 13.63 -12.65 13.91
C CYS A 55 12.36 -11.91 14.31
N ASP A 56 11.82 -11.08 13.43
CA ASP A 56 10.56 -10.33 13.58
C ASP A 56 10.45 -9.39 14.78
N TYR A 57 11.53 -9.22 15.54
CA TYR A 57 11.58 -8.27 16.65
C TYR A 57 11.34 -6.85 16.14
N SER A 58 10.24 -6.24 16.60
CA SER A 58 9.73 -4.97 16.07
C SER A 58 10.12 -3.77 16.93
N ARG A 59 10.00 -2.56 16.38
CA ARG A 59 10.17 -1.34 17.18
C ARG A 59 9.13 -1.25 18.30
N ALA A 60 7.94 -1.83 18.12
CA ALA A 60 6.91 -1.86 19.17
C ALA A 60 7.36 -2.71 20.36
N ASP A 61 8.23 -3.69 20.11
CA ASP A 61 8.82 -4.55 21.13
C ASP A 61 10.12 -3.98 21.70
N GLY A 62 10.53 -2.77 21.26
CA GLY A 62 11.75 -2.09 21.69
C GLY A 62 12.97 -2.29 20.78
N ALA A 63 12.81 -2.89 19.60
CA ALA A 63 13.94 -3.16 18.71
C ALA A 63 14.56 -1.88 18.15
N LYS A 64 15.87 -1.72 18.34
CA LYS A 64 16.67 -0.77 17.56
C LYS A 64 17.02 -1.40 16.21
N LEU A 65 16.29 -0.99 15.16
CA LEU A 65 16.47 -1.53 13.81
C LEU A 65 17.42 -0.66 12.98
N PHE A 66 18.29 -1.33 12.24
CA PHE A 66 19.24 -0.73 11.31
C PHE A 66 18.95 -1.23 9.89
N ARG A 67 19.17 -0.35 8.91
CA ARG A 67 19.05 -0.74 7.51
C ARG A 67 20.32 -1.44 7.05
N CYS A 68 20.18 -2.39 6.12
CA CYS A 68 21.32 -2.91 5.38
C CYS A 68 22.11 -1.74 4.77
N SER A 69 23.40 -1.65 5.07
CA SER A 69 24.27 -0.53 4.64
C SER A 69 24.35 -0.38 3.13
N ALA A 70 24.16 -1.48 2.40
CA ALA A 70 24.33 -1.48 0.96
C ALA A 70 23.03 -1.20 0.19
N CYS A 71 21.90 -1.82 0.57
CA CYS A 71 20.63 -1.59 -0.14
C CYS A 71 19.72 -0.55 0.51
N LYS A 72 19.95 -0.21 1.78
CA LYS A 72 19.16 0.78 2.55
C LYS A 72 17.66 0.46 2.64
N THR A 73 17.22 -0.76 2.35
CA THR A 73 15.80 -1.16 2.36
C THR A 73 15.46 -2.07 3.55
N GLU A 74 16.09 -3.24 3.65
CA GLU A 74 15.76 -4.24 4.67
C GLU A 74 16.29 -3.86 6.06
N LEU A 75 15.52 -4.22 7.11
CA LEU A 75 15.77 -3.86 8.50
C LEU A 75 16.24 -5.06 9.33
N TYR A 76 17.23 -4.84 10.20
CA TYR A 76 17.76 -5.86 11.11
C TYR A 76 18.00 -5.27 12.49
N CYS A 77 17.70 -6.02 13.55
CA CYS A 77 17.99 -5.61 14.93
C CYS A 77 19.47 -5.77 15.30
N SER A 78 20.21 -6.59 14.56
CA SER A 78 21.63 -6.86 14.79
C SER A 78 22.35 -7.29 13.51
N GLN A 79 23.67 -7.17 13.52
CA GLN A 79 24.52 -7.69 12.43
C GLN A 79 24.48 -9.23 12.37
N LYS A 80 24.17 -9.91 13.48
CA LYS A 80 23.93 -11.36 13.51
C LYS A 80 22.70 -11.72 12.67
N CYS A 81 21.57 -11.05 12.93
CA CYS A 81 20.34 -11.24 12.17
C CYS A 81 20.50 -10.89 10.68
N GLN A 82 21.29 -9.87 10.36
CA GLN A 82 21.61 -9.55 8.96
C GLN A 82 22.40 -10.68 8.27
N ARG A 83 23.36 -11.30 8.97
CA ARG A 83 24.16 -12.42 8.43
C ARG A 83 23.34 -13.69 8.27
N GLU A 84 22.49 -14.00 9.24
CA GLU A 84 21.57 -15.15 9.20
C GLU A 84 20.55 -15.02 8.07
N ALA A 85 20.00 -13.83 7.85
CA ALA A 85 19.11 -13.55 6.73
C ALA A 85 19.83 -13.40 5.38
N TRP A 86 21.17 -13.46 5.32
CA TRP A 86 21.91 -13.22 4.07
C TRP A 86 21.51 -14.14 2.91
N PRO A 87 21.29 -15.46 3.10
CA PRO A 87 20.89 -16.34 1.99
C PRO A 87 19.60 -15.90 1.30
N SER A 88 18.58 -15.47 2.06
CA SER A 88 17.31 -14.97 1.53
C SER A 88 17.35 -13.49 1.14
N HIS A 89 18.23 -12.70 1.77
CA HIS A 89 18.41 -11.29 1.49
C HIS A 89 19.25 -11.04 0.23
N LYS A 90 20.25 -11.86 -0.10
CA LYS A 90 21.26 -11.58 -1.13
C LYS A 90 20.67 -11.13 -2.46
N SER A 91 19.65 -11.82 -2.96
CA SER A 91 18.95 -11.46 -4.20
C SER A 91 18.21 -10.13 -4.07
N LYS A 92 17.43 -9.95 -2.99
CA LYS A 92 16.74 -8.68 -2.67
C LYS A 92 17.71 -7.52 -2.50
N CYS A 93 18.87 -7.78 -1.91
CA CYS A 93 19.93 -6.81 -1.68
C CYS A 93 20.52 -6.32 -3.00
N ALA A 94 20.80 -7.23 -3.93
CA ALA A 94 21.31 -6.89 -5.26
C ALA A 94 20.30 -6.04 -6.06
N MET A 95 19.02 -6.41 -6.03
CA MET A 95 17.96 -5.62 -6.68
C MET A 95 17.85 -4.20 -6.12
N ASN A 96 17.99 -4.05 -4.81
CA ASN A 96 17.89 -2.77 -4.11
C ASN A 96 19.22 -1.96 -4.11
N ARG A 97 20.28 -2.41 -4.79
CA ARG A 97 21.63 -1.75 -4.84
C ARG A 97 21.94 -1.06 -6.17
N LEU A 98 21.11 -1.21 -7.19
CA LEU A 98 21.40 -0.65 -8.52
C LEU A 98 21.38 0.89 -8.48
N PRO A 99 22.38 1.58 -9.10
CA PRO A 99 22.45 3.04 -9.06
C PRO A 99 21.29 3.71 -9.80
N ASP A 100 20.75 4.77 -9.19
CA ASP A 100 19.57 5.55 -9.59
C ASP A 100 19.62 6.21 -11.00
N GLY A 101 20.71 6.04 -11.75
CA GLY A 101 21.07 6.90 -12.88
C GLY A 101 20.64 6.45 -14.28
N LEU A 102 20.09 5.25 -14.48
CA LEU A 102 19.82 4.75 -15.86
C LEU A 102 18.43 4.21 -16.14
N ARG A 103 17.52 4.08 -15.15
CA ARG A 103 16.05 3.95 -15.31
C ARG A 103 15.35 4.38 -13.98
N PRO A 104 15.03 5.67 -13.78
CA PRO A 104 14.74 6.21 -12.43
C PRO A 104 13.32 5.97 -11.90
N ASP A 105 12.33 5.70 -12.75
CA ASP A 105 10.93 5.93 -12.35
C ASP A 105 10.31 4.81 -11.50
N SER A 106 10.68 3.53 -11.66
CA SER A 106 9.98 2.41 -11.02
C SER A 106 10.39 2.11 -9.57
N VAL A 107 11.65 2.35 -9.20
CA VAL A 107 12.14 2.15 -7.82
C VAL A 107 11.73 3.32 -6.93
N ASP A 108 11.84 4.55 -7.43
CA ASP A 108 11.35 5.74 -6.73
C ASP A 108 9.82 5.71 -6.56
N ILE A 109 9.07 5.31 -7.61
CA ILE A 109 7.62 5.23 -7.48
C ILE A 109 7.19 4.22 -6.43
N MET A 110 7.84 3.05 -6.33
CA MET A 110 7.50 2.07 -5.30
C MET A 110 7.82 2.56 -3.89
N LYS A 111 8.93 3.29 -3.72
CA LYS A 111 9.27 3.93 -2.44
C LYS A 111 8.23 4.99 -2.05
N ARG A 112 7.85 5.85 -3.00
CA ARG A 112 6.81 6.87 -2.81
C ARG A 112 5.45 6.23 -2.54
N LEU A 113 5.11 5.17 -3.26
CA LEU A 113 3.84 4.46 -3.13
C LEU A 113 3.71 3.84 -1.74
N ARG A 114 4.75 3.17 -1.23
CA ARG A 114 4.78 2.65 0.15
C ARG A 114 4.64 3.76 1.19
N ALA A 115 5.32 4.90 0.97
CA ALA A 115 5.23 6.04 1.88
C ALA A 115 3.80 6.63 1.91
N PHE A 116 3.18 6.80 0.73
CA PHE A 116 1.80 7.24 0.58
C PHE A 116 0.83 6.25 1.24
N SER A 117 0.96 4.94 1.00
CA SER A 117 0.15 3.90 1.65
C SER A 117 0.28 3.93 3.18
N SER A 118 1.49 4.12 3.71
CA SER A 118 1.73 4.20 5.15
C SER A 118 1.09 5.44 5.79
N LYS A 119 1.01 6.56 5.06
CA LYS A 119 0.37 7.79 5.54
C LYS A 119 -1.15 7.67 5.57
N HIS A 120 -1.72 7.01 4.57
CA HIS A 120 -3.17 6.84 4.42
C HIS A 120 -3.71 5.54 5.02
N GLY A 121 -2.96 4.88 5.91
CA GLY A 121 -3.35 3.61 6.52
C GLY A 121 -4.79 3.60 7.06
N PRO A 122 -5.23 4.58 7.88
CA PRO A 122 -6.60 4.66 8.37
C PRO A 122 -7.65 4.77 7.25
N SER A 123 -7.46 5.67 6.28
CA SER A 123 -8.40 5.82 5.15
C SER A 123 -8.47 4.56 4.29
N LEU A 124 -7.36 3.84 4.12
CA LEU A 124 -7.32 2.57 3.40
C LEU A 124 -8.02 1.44 4.16
N ALA A 125 -7.87 1.41 5.50
CA ALA A 125 -8.56 0.45 6.34
C ALA A 125 -10.08 0.67 6.29
N ASP A 126 -10.52 1.90 6.53
CA ASP A 126 -11.94 2.28 6.54
C ASP A 126 -12.58 2.09 5.16
N GLY A 127 -11.90 2.52 4.10
CA GLY A 127 -12.33 2.29 2.73
C GLY A 127 -12.44 0.80 2.40
N GLY A 128 -11.50 -0.02 2.89
CA GLY A 128 -11.55 -1.47 2.75
C GLY A 128 -12.71 -2.10 3.48
N TYR A 129 -12.96 -1.74 4.74
CA TYR A 129 -14.10 -2.21 5.52
C TYR A 129 -15.42 -1.90 4.82
N ALA A 130 -15.59 -0.66 4.37
CA ALA A 130 -16.79 -0.19 3.70
C ALA A 130 -16.97 -0.84 2.32
N ALA A 131 -15.95 -0.80 1.47
CA ALA A 131 -16.04 -1.29 0.09
C ALA A 131 -16.23 -2.81 0.03
N MET A 132 -15.52 -3.55 0.89
CA MET A 132 -15.64 -5.00 0.94
C MET A 132 -16.87 -5.46 1.74
N ASN A 133 -17.46 -4.58 2.55
CA ASN A 133 -18.51 -4.91 3.52
C ASN A 133 -18.07 -6.10 4.41
N ILE A 134 -16.85 -6.01 4.96
CA ILE A 134 -16.16 -7.19 5.50
C ILE A 134 -16.81 -7.76 6.77
N PHE A 135 -17.57 -6.96 7.49
CA PHE A 135 -18.26 -7.40 8.71
C PHE A 135 -19.51 -8.23 8.41
N GLU A 136 -20.18 -7.97 7.28
CA GLU A 136 -21.31 -8.77 6.81
C GLU A 136 -20.86 -9.91 5.88
N HIS A 137 -19.75 -9.71 5.15
CA HIS A 137 -19.21 -10.62 4.15
C HIS A 137 -17.72 -10.93 4.37
N PRO A 138 -17.33 -11.57 5.49
CA PRO A 138 -15.94 -11.85 5.82
C PRO A 138 -15.23 -12.77 4.82
N GLU A 139 -15.98 -13.59 4.07
CA GLU A 139 -15.45 -14.44 3.01
C GLU A 139 -14.73 -13.65 1.90
N ARG A 140 -15.11 -12.37 1.70
CA ARG A 140 -14.49 -11.49 0.70
C ARG A 140 -13.03 -11.18 1.01
N ALA A 141 -12.60 -11.26 2.27
CA ALA A 141 -11.19 -11.11 2.64
C ALA A 141 -10.29 -12.15 1.96
N MET A 142 -10.82 -13.33 1.62
CA MET A 142 -10.05 -14.46 1.09
C MET A 142 -10.03 -14.52 -0.44
N ASP A 143 -11.05 -13.99 -1.10
CA ASP A 143 -11.22 -14.14 -2.54
C ASP A 143 -11.26 -12.82 -3.31
N SER A 144 -11.22 -11.69 -2.61
CA SER A 144 -11.34 -10.36 -3.19
C SER A 144 -10.21 -9.43 -2.72
N VAL A 145 -9.90 -8.42 -3.52
CA VAL A 145 -8.89 -7.40 -3.26
C VAL A 145 -9.53 -6.03 -3.41
N PHE A 146 -9.30 -5.15 -2.43
CA PHE A 146 -9.68 -3.75 -2.53
C PHE A 146 -8.59 -2.99 -3.29
N VAL A 147 -8.87 -2.57 -4.52
CA VAL A 147 -7.91 -1.89 -5.40
C VAL A 147 -8.18 -0.40 -5.40
N VAL A 148 -7.14 0.40 -5.19
CA VAL A 148 -7.15 1.87 -5.25
C VAL A 148 -6.29 2.30 -6.43
N ALA A 149 -6.90 2.98 -7.40
CA ALA A 149 -6.25 3.42 -8.63
C ALA A 149 -5.76 4.87 -8.51
N MET A 150 -4.50 5.09 -8.88
CA MET A 150 -3.87 6.40 -8.71
C MET A 150 -2.84 6.72 -9.78
N ARG A 151 -2.51 8.02 -9.84
CA ARG A 151 -1.46 8.58 -10.70
C ARG A 151 -0.47 9.38 -9.87
N PRO A 152 0.82 9.44 -10.23
CA PRO A 152 1.80 10.20 -9.46
C PRO A 152 1.55 11.70 -9.60
N ARG A 153 1.56 12.46 -8.49
CA ARG A 153 1.72 13.92 -8.55
C ARG A 153 3.18 14.24 -8.80
N ARG A 154 3.50 14.83 -9.95
CA ARG A 154 4.87 15.23 -10.31
C ARG A 154 5.27 16.45 -9.49
N GLY A 155 6.47 16.43 -8.91
CA GLY A 155 6.99 17.53 -8.10
C GLY A 155 6.44 17.60 -6.68
N SER A 156 5.55 16.69 -6.27
CA SER A 156 5.12 16.59 -4.87
C SER A 156 6.30 16.22 -4.00
N THR A 157 6.50 17.00 -2.93
CA THR A 157 7.56 16.79 -1.94
C THR A 157 7.07 16.08 -0.68
N ARG A 158 5.74 16.00 -0.49
CA ARG A 158 5.09 15.44 0.68
C ARG A 158 4.55 14.02 0.39
N PRO A 159 4.86 13.02 1.22
CA PRO A 159 4.37 11.65 1.00
C PRO A 159 2.85 11.52 0.97
N GLU A 160 2.13 12.30 1.77
CA GLU A 160 0.65 12.28 1.89
C GLU A 160 -0.10 12.78 0.63
N THR A 161 0.57 13.53 -0.25
CA THR A 161 -0.02 14.08 -1.48
C THR A 161 0.71 13.57 -2.73
N GLY A 162 1.62 12.60 -2.56
CA GLY A 162 2.49 12.10 -3.63
C GLY A 162 1.73 11.50 -4.82
N PHE A 163 0.47 11.13 -4.63
CA PHE A 163 -0.40 10.54 -5.64
C PHE A 163 -1.76 11.25 -5.68
N TYR A 164 -2.39 11.17 -6.84
CA TYR A 164 -3.78 11.53 -7.03
C TYR A 164 -4.58 10.24 -7.23
N VAL A 165 -5.45 9.96 -6.28
CA VAL A 165 -6.36 8.80 -6.28
C VAL A 165 -7.61 9.20 -7.03
N TYR A 166 -7.98 8.44 -8.06
CA TYR A 166 -9.11 8.82 -8.92
C TYR A 166 -10.23 7.78 -8.93
N ASP A 167 -9.96 6.55 -8.51
CA ASP A 167 -11.00 5.53 -8.32
C ASP A 167 -10.55 4.44 -7.32
N ALA A 168 -11.50 3.67 -6.82
CA ALA A 168 -11.28 2.50 -5.99
C ALA A 168 -12.42 1.48 -6.14
N GLY A 169 -12.14 0.19 -5.95
CA GLY A 169 -13.14 -0.86 -6.13
C GLY A 169 -12.70 -2.21 -5.58
N VAL A 170 -13.65 -3.15 -5.48
CA VAL A 170 -13.40 -4.52 -5.02
C VAL A 170 -13.46 -5.46 -6.20
N PHE A 171 -12.42 -6.29 -6.35
CA PHE A 171 -12.27 -7.23 -7.46
C PHE A 171 -11.98 -8.62 -6.93
N LYS A 172 -12.52 -9.65 -7.56
CA LYS A 172 -12.12 -11.02 -7.25
C LYS A 172 -10.67 -11.22 -7.62
N LEU A 173 -9.92 -11.86 -6.73
CA LEU A 173 -8.52 -12.23 -6.98
C LEU A 173 -8.39 -13.13 -8.22
N ALA A 174 -9.41 -13.93 -8.51
CA ALA A 174 -9.49 -14.74 -9.73
C ALA A 174 -9.56 -13.89 -11.01
N ASP A 175 -10.10 -12.68 -10.94
CA ASP A 175 -10.28 -11.81 -12.12
C ASP A 175 -9.09 -10.86 -12.32
N LEU A 176 -8.12 -10.85 -11.41
CA LEU A 176 -6.92 -10.02 -11.56
C LEU A 176 -5.99 -10.61 -12.66
N PRO A 177 -5.30 -9.77 -13.45
CA PRO A 177 -4.46 -10.19 -14.58
C PRO A 177 -3.09 -10.69 -14.13
N TYR A 178 -3.08 -11.53 -13.10
CA TYR A 178 -1.89 -12.19 -12.60
C TYR A 178 -1.90 -13.66 -13.00
N PRO A 179 -0.74 -14.24 -13.36
CA PRO A 179 -0.62 -15.67 -13.56
C PRO A 179 -1.17 -16.47 -12.36
N PRO A 180 -1.72 -17.68 -12.57
CA PRO A 180 -2.26 -18.51 -11.49
C PRO A 180 -1.29 -18.67 -10.29
N GLU A 181 0.01 -18.83 -10.55
CA GLU A 181 1.05 -18.95 -9.53
C GLU A 181 1.25 -17.68 -8.71
N GLU A 182 1.08 -16.51 -9.32
CA GLU A 182 1.17 -15.23 -8.62
C GLU A 182 -0.09 -14.97 -7.80
N ARG A 183 -1.27 -15.32 -8.33
CA ARG A 183 -2.52 -15.31 -7.55
C ARG A 183 -2.44 -16.27 -6.36
N ALA A 184 -1.82 -17.43 -6.51
CA ALA A 184 -1.61 -18.37 -5.41
C ALA A 184 -0.72 -17.78 -4.32
N LYS A 185 0.37 -17.08 -4.68
CA LYS A 185 1.23 -16.36 -3.72
C LYS A 185 0.48 -15.24 -2.99
N ILE A 186 -0.41 -14.53 -3.69
CA ILE A 186 -1.26 -13.50 -3.06
C ILE A 186 -2.21 -14.15 -2.04
N LYS A 187 -2.83 -15.30 -2.37
CA LYS A 187 -3.65 -16.06 -1.42
C LYS A 187 -2.85 -16.52 -0.21
N GLU A 188 -1.65 -17.06 -0.44
CA GLU A 188 -0.75 -17.49 0.63
C GLU A 188 -0.41 -16.33 1.58
N LEU A 189 -0.14 -15.14 1.05
CA LEU A 189 0.09 -13.93 1.87
C LEU A 189 -1.12 -13.62 2.78
N ILE A 190 -2.34 -13.69 2.25
CA ILE A 190 -3.57 -13.46 3.03
C ILE A 190 -3.71 -14.53 4.13
N VAL A 191 -3.49 -15.81 3.80
CA VAL A 191 -3.57 -16.91 4.76
C VAL A 191 -2.54 -16.75 5.87
N THR A 192 -1.25 -16.59 5.52
CA THR A 192 -0.15 -16.49 6.49
C THR A 192 -0.33 -15.27 7.38
N ALA A 193 -0.64 -14.09 6.81
CA ALA A 193 -0.90 -12.89 7.61
C ALA A 193 -2.14 -13.09 8.51
N GLY A 194 -3.21 -13.70 7.99
CA GLY A 194 -4.40 -14.02 8.76
C GLY A 194 -4.10 -14.94 9.96
N GLU A 195 -3.34 -16.01 9.76
CA GLU A 195 -2.92 -16.93 10.81
C GLU A 195 -2.08 -16.24 11.89
N THR A 196 -1.14 -15.38 11.49
CA THR A 196 -0.34 -14.58 12.41
C THR A 196 -1.24 -13.71 13.29
N TRP A 197 -2.18 -12.97 12.70
CA TRP A 197 -3.00 -12.00 13.43
C TRP A 197 -4.17 -12.63 14.20
N LYS A 198 -4.66 -13.80 13.78
CA LYS A 198 -5.64 -14.58 14.56
C LYS A 198 -5.13 -14.93 15.96
N ARG A 199 -3.83 -15.19 16.11
CA ARG A 199 -3.20 -15.41 17.44
C ARG A 199 -3.27 -14.18 18.35
N HIS A 200 -3.50 -13.00 17.77
CA HIS A 200 -3.67 -11.73 18.47
C HIS A 200 -5.13 -11.26 18.52
N GLY A 201 -6.09 -12.17 18.26
CA GLY A 201 -7.53 -11.89 18.37
C GLY A 201 -8.16 -11.23 17.14
N ALA A 202 -7.43 -11.12 16.02
CA ALA A 202 -8.03 -10.65 14.77
C ALA A 202 -8.99 -11.68 14.18
N ALA A 203 -10.08 -11.20 13.57
CA ALA A 203 -11.01 -12.03 12.80
C ALA A 203 -10.36 -12.52 11.51
N GLY A 204 -9.59 -11.65 10.86
CA GLY A 204 -8.89 -11.96 9.63
C GLY A 204 -8.07 -10.78 9.10
N VAL A 205 -7.59 -10.94 7.87
CA VAL A 205 -6.92 -9.89 7.11
C VAL A 205 -7.53 -9.78 5.72
N PHE A 206 -7.67 -8.57 5.20
CA PHE A 206 -8.03 -8.33 3.80
C PHE A 206 -6.89 -7.59 3.10
N LEU A 207 -6.86 -7.65 1.77
CA LEU A 207 -5.78 -7.08 0.97
C LEU A 207 -6.21 -5.78 0.30
N VAL A 208 -5.40 -4.74 0.48
CA VAL A 208 -5.51 -3.48 -0.25
C VAL A 208 -4.39 -3.38 -1.27
N MET A 209 -4.71 -3.10 -2.53
CA MET A 209 -3.76 -2.88 -3.61
C MET A 209 -3.79 -1.43 -4.08
N MET A 210 -2.68 -0.75 -3.91
CA MET A 210 -2.44 0.60 -4.42
C MET A 210 -1.82 0.47 -5.81
N HIS A 211 -2.53 0.84 -6.87
CA HIS A 211 -2.10 0.63 -8.26
C HIS A 211 -1.80 1.97 -8.96
N ASN A 212 -0.53 2.20 -9.30
CA ASN A 212 -0.10 3.30 -10.16
C ASN A 212 -0.27 2.92 -11.64
N VAL A 213 -1.17 3.63 -12.31
CA VAL A 213 -1.57 3.32 -13.69
C VAL A 213 -0.61 3.83 -14.76
N GLU A 214 0.26 4.80 -14.43
CA GLU A 214 1.24 5.34 -15.39
C GLU A 214 2.50 4.47 -15.52
N GLY A 215 2.73 3.56 -14.58
CA GLY A 215 3.92 2.69 -14.58
C GLY A 215 3.65 1.25 -14.14
N CYS A 216 2.38 0.85 -14.05
CA CYS A 216 1.90 -0.47 -13.60
C CYS A 216 2.52 -0.95 -12.26
N ALA A 217 2.91 -0.01 -11.40
CA ALA A 217 3.53 -0.33 -10.11
C ALA A 217 2.44 -0.51 -9.06
N SER A 218 2.46 -1.64 -8.35
CA SER A 218 1.43 -1.98 -7.36
C SER A 218 2.05 -2.26 -5.99
N ASN A 219 1.49 -1.65 -4.95
CA ASN A 219 1.83 -1.94 -3.56
C ASN A 219 0.64 -2.63 -2.89
N MET A 220 0.81 -3.89 -2.51
CA MET A 220 -0.20 -4.66 -1.78
C MET A 220 0.09 -4.61 -0.27
N VAL A 221 -0.91 -4.29 0.53
CA VAL A 221 -0.79 -4.15 1.99
C VAL A 221 -1.93 -4.93 2.65
N PRO A 222 -1.65 -5.88 3.56
CA PRO A 222 -2.68 -6.54 4.34
C PRO A 222 -3.15 -5.64 5.48
N PHE A 223 -4.46 -5.64 5.73
CA PHE A 223 -5.10 -4.93 6.83
C PHE A 223 -5.88 -5.91 7.70
N THR A 224 -5.69 -5.83 9.02
CA THR A 224 -6.36 -6.68 10.02
C THR A 224 -7.74 -6.13 10.35
N TYR A 225 -8.73 -7.01 10.53
CA TYR A 225 -10.04 -6.66 11.07
C TYR A 225 -10.42 -7.57 12.24
N TYR A 226 -11.30 -7.09 13.12
CA TYR A 226 -11.72 -7.74 14.37
C TYR A 226 -13.25 -7.90 14.39
N GLU A 227 -13.79 -8.97 15.00
CA GLU A 227 -15.24 -9.23 15.02
C GLU A 227 -16.05 -8.23 15.87
N ARG A 228 -15.39 -7.49 16.76
CA ARG A 228 -16.02 -6.53 17.68
C ARG A 228 -15.32 -5.18 17.63
N ALA A 229 -15.92 -4.20 16.97
CA ALA A 229 -16.02 -2.85 17.51
C ALA A 229 -17.35 -2.21 17.08
N GLU A 230 -18.14 -1.83 18.06
CA GLU A 230 -19.29 -0.96 17.84
C GLU A 230 -18.76 0.36 17.24
N ASN A 231 -19.28 0.76 16.06
CA ASN A 231 -18.92 1.95 15.28
C ASN A 231 -17.56 1.94 14.55
N HIS A 232 -17.33 0.97 13.64
CA HIS A 232 -16.08 0.87 12.85
C HIS A 232 -15.85 1.98 11.82
N LEU A 233 -16.90 2.66 11.36
CA LEU A 233 -16.83 3.61 10.26
C LEU A 233 -17.54 4.90 10.64
N SER A 234 -16.98 6.04 10.25
CA SER A 234 -17.71 7.31 10.32
C SER A 234 -18.99 7.23 9.48
N ARG A 235 -19.94 8.11 9.77
CA ARG A 235 -21.19 8.18 9.00
C ARG A 235 -20.93 8.41 7.52
N GLU A 236 -19.96 9.26 7.19
CA GLU A 236 -19.53 9.55 5.82
C GLU A 236 -18.96 8.31 5.13
N MET A 237 -18.20 7.48 5.86
CA MET A 237 -17.72 6.20 5.34
C MET A 237 -18.85 5.18 5.17
N GLN A 238 -19.91 5.21 5.97
CA GLN A 238 -21.03 4.28 5.78
C GLN A 238 -21.90 4.67 4.58
N GLU A 239 -22.21 5.97 4.44
CA GLU A 239 -23.15 6.46 3.44
C GLU A 239 -22.48 6.75 2.08
N ASN A 240 -21.20 7.15 2.08
CA ASN A 240 -20.53 7.66 0.89
C ASN A 240 -19.00 7.41 0.91
N TRP A 241 -18.58 6.18 1.24
CA TRP A 241 -17.17 5.83 1.44
C TRP A 241 -16.24 6.26 0.30
N LYS A 242 -16.63 6.04 -0.97
CA LYS A 242 -15.71 6.22 -2.09
C LYS A 242 -15.34 7.70 -2.29
N PRO A 243 -16.29 8.63 -2.51
CA PRO A 243 -15.95 10.04 -2.62
C PRO A 243 -15.26 10.60 -1.36
N TYR A 244 -15.68 10.16 -0.18
CA TYR A 244 -15.07 10.60 1.08
C TYR A 244 -13.61 10.14 1.20
N MET A 245 -13.32 8.85 0.97
CA MET A 245 -11.97 8.31 0.98
C MET A 245 -11.07 8.99 -0.07
N LEU A 246 -11.56 9.16 -1.30
CA LEU A 246 -10.83 9.84 -2.36
C LEU A 246 -10.49 11.29 -1.97
N HIS A 247 -11.43 12.01 -1.35
CA HIS A 247 -11.19 13.36 -0.84
C HIS A 247 -10.10 13.37 0.22
N MET A 248 -10.21 12.51 1.25
CA MET A 248 -9.21 12.40 2.32
C MET A 248 -7.80 12.14 1.77
N MET A 249 -7.68 11.18 0.84
CA MET A 249 -6.40 10.79 0.27
C MET A 249 -5.81 11.86 -0.65
N ASN A 250 -6.65 12.56 -1.42
CA ASN A 250 -6.20 13.60 -2.35
C ASN A 250 -5.88 14.93 -1.67
N GLU A 251 -6.57 15.22 -0.57
CA GLU A 251 -6.30 16.40 0.25
C GLU A 251 -5.23 16.14 1.31
N GLY A 252 -4.53 15.00 1.27
CA GLY A 252 -3.45 14.69 2.21
C GLY A 252 -3.91 14.63 3.68
N ILE A 253 -5.21 14.41 3.92
CA ILE A 253 -5.79 14.35 5.25
C ILE A 253 -5.52 12.96 5.82
N VAL A 254 -4.64 12.91 6.82
CA VAL A 254 -4.30 11.71 7.57
C VAL A 254 -4.94 11.82 8.95
N GLN A 255 -5.66 10.78 9.40
CA GLN A 255 -6.30 10.71 10.72
C GLN A 255 -5.45 9.91 11.71
#